data_AF-A0A953MAU7-F1
#
_entry.id   AF-A0A953MAU7-F1
#
_cell.length_a   1.000
_cell.length_b   1.000
_cell.length_c   1.000
_cell.angle_alpha   90.00
_cell.angle_beta   90.00
_cell.angle_gamma   90.00
#
_symmetry.space_group_name_H-M   'P 1'
#
loop_
_entity.id
_entity.type
_entity.pdbx_description
1 polymer ?
#
loop_
_entity_poly.entity_id
_entity_poly.type
_entity_poly.pdbx_seq_one_letter_code
_entity_poly.pdbx_strand_id
1 'polypeptide(L)'
;NNISEIDDVVFKKYLIINKGDEAITDFYVSYWSDDDMGDAADDYIGVDSTLGLVYTYNKNEEDYFYGSPPPAVGHMLLQGPIVESILTDSAYYMDEWIQGYKNLKMTSAINLLKNYFHPDYILNDPQQGVYEGTLEFYYLMQGKDLLGRDILDPITGAPVNFMVPGDPEKGSGWYEGEGWPEGPGAGDRRNLLSSGPFDFAPQDTQEVVIAIFMARGTDRKNSVTELKNTAVKIREFYYGEHITNLSEDLISPDVFELKQNYPNPFNPTTTIEYTIPQIVNNQSLSVKLIIYDILGREAATLVNETQSPGNYKVNFDASKLSSGVYLYSLKAGEFMQTRKMILLR
;
A
#
# COMPACT_ATOMS: atom_id res chain seq x y z
N ASN A 1 -23.92 9.64 -1.38
CA ASN A 1 -22.78 9.50 -0.47
C ASN A 1 -23.11 8.41 0.52
N ASN A 2 -22.47 7.23 0.38
CA ASN A 2 -22.57 6.10 1.31
C ASN A 2 -21.71 6.39 2.54
N ILE A 3 -22.16 7.33 3.38
CA ILE A 3 -21.48 7.66 4.65
C ILE A 3 -21.29 6.40 5.51
N SER A 4 -22.20 5.42 5.38
CA SER A 4 -22.17 4.15 6.10
C SER A 4 -20.91 3.28 5.90
N GLU A 5 -20.12 3.50 4.84
CA GLU A 5 -18.94 2.67 4.55
C GLU A 5 -17.67 3.13 5.29
N ILE A 6 -17.71 4.29 5.95
CA ILE A 6 -16.58 4.88 6.70
C ILE A 6 -16.98 5.36 8.10
N ASP A 7 -18.16 4.96 8.59
CA ASP A 7 -18.69 5.41 9.89
C ASP A 7 -17.74 5.09 11.06
N ASP A 8 -16.93 4.03 10.91
CA ASP A 8 -15.99 3.54 11.93
C ASP A 8 -14.52 3.98 11.66
N VAL A 9 -14.34 5.13 11.00
CA VAL A 9 -13.01 5.69 10.67
C VAL A 9 -12.75 6.98 11.43
N VAL A 10 -11.60 7.04 12.11
CA VAL A 10 -11.11 8.25 12.76
C VAL A 10 -10.03 8.91 11.90
N PHE A 11 -10.32 10.12 11.42
CA PHE A 11 -9.33 10.95 10.74
C PHE A 11 -8.65 11.89 11.73
N LYS A 12 -7.31 11.90 11.73
CA LYS A 12 -6.48 12.86 12.47
C LYS A 12 -5.71 13.70 11.47
N LYS A 13 -6.05 15.00 11.41
CA LYS A 13 -5.35 16.01 10.61
C LYS A 13 -4.41 16.79 11.52
N TYR A 14 -3.14 16.83 11.17
CA TYR A 14 -2.07 17.49 11.90
C TYR A 14 -1.56 18.69 11.11
N LEU A 15 -1.53 19.85 11.75
CA LEU A 15 -0.86 21.04 11.25
C LEU A 15 0.47 21.19 11.97
N ILE A 16 1.57 21.09 11.23
CA ILE A 16 2.93 21.15 11.76
C ILE A 16 3.56 22.45 11.26
N ILE A 17 4.13 23.24 12.17
CA ILE A 17 4.69 24.56 11.84
C ILE A 17 6.11 24.63 12.39
N ASN A 18 7.08 24.97 11.55
CA ASN A 18 8.42 25.30 12.02
C ASN A 18 8.40 26.74 12.58
N LYS A 19 8.15 26.87 13.88
CA LYS A 19 8.16 28.17 14.58
C LYS A 19 9.58 28.67 14.93
N GLY A 20 10.61 27.92 14.56
CA GLY A 20 11.99 28.33 14.74
C GLY A 20 12.44 29.33 13.68
N ASP A 21 13.65 29.84 13.86
CA ASP A 21 14.28 30.79 12.93
C ASP A 21 15.22 30.09 11.92
N GLU A 22 15.40 28.76 12.04
CA GLU A 22 16.31 27.96 11.25
C GLU A 22 15.56 26.92 10.40
N ALA A 23 16.08 26.67 9.20
CA ALA A 23 15.58 25.59 8.34
C ALA A 23 16.02 24.24 8.92
N ILE A 24 15.09 23.28 8.99
CA ILE A 24 15.42 21.90 9.36
C ILE A 24 15.52 21.09 8.08
N THR A 25 16.73 20.71 7.71
CA THR A 25 16.95 19.83 6.56
C THR A 25 16.79 18.38 6.97
N ASP A 26 16.37 17.53 6.04
CA ASP A 26 16.18 16.10 6.28
C ASP A 26 15.14 15.79 7.38
N PHE A 27 14.04 16.55 7.39
CA PHE A 27 12.97 16.41 8.37
C PHE A 27 12.07 15.23 8.02
N TYR A 28 11.69 14.46 9.05
CA TYR A 28 10.74 13.36 8.94
C TYR A 28 9.56 13.62 9.87
N VAL A 29 8.38 13.24 9.40
CA VAL A 29 7.20 13.09 10.26
C VAL A 29 6.96 11.61 10.48
N SER A 30 6.57 11.26 11.71
CA SER A 30 6.25 9.88 12.04
C SER A 30 5.03 9.78 12.94
N TYR A 31 4.23 8.75 12.72
CA TYR A 31 3.09 8.38 13.53
C TYR A 31 3.43 7.10 14.30
N TRP A 32 3.52 7.23 15.62
CA TRP A 32 3.74 6.13 16.55
C TRP A 32 2.40 5.55 17.01
N SER A 33 2.27 4.23 16.98
CA SER A 33 1.16 3.50 17.59
C SER A 33 1.69 2.37 18.45
N ASP A 34 1.04 2.18 19.60
CA ASP A 34 1.23 1.06 20.53
C ASP A 34 -0.14 0.40 20.60
N ASP A 35 -0.39 -0.49 19.64
CA ASP A 35 -1.69 -1.12 19.48
C ASP A 35 -1.73 -2.35 20.38
N ASP A 36 -2.66 -2.36 21.33
CA ASP A 36 -3.00 -3.54 22.12
C ASP A 36 -4.33 -4.09 21.57
N MET A 37 -4.32 -4.95 20.54
CA MET A 37 -5.57 -5.50 20.01
C MET A 37 -6.14 -6.57 20.94
N GLY A 38 -6.75 -6.09 22.02
CA GLY A 38 -7.25 -6.94 23.09
C GLY A 38 -6.12 -7.21 24.06
N ASP A 39 -5.41 -8.33 23.88
CA ASP A 39 -4.21 -8.66 24.65
C ASP A 39 -2.93 -8.35 23.88
N ALA A 40 -2.14 -7.39 24.40
CA ALA A 40 -0.85 -7.02 23.85
C ALA A 40 0.09 -8.22 23.62
N ALA A 41 -0.06 -9.32 24.36
CA ALA A 41 0.80 -10.49 24.22
C ALA A 41 0.57 -11.32 22.94
N ASP A 42 -0.53 -11.09 22.22
CA ASP A 42 -0.88 -11.88 21.04
C ASP A 42 -1.01 -11.07 19.75
N ASP A 43 -0.38 -9.90 19.72
CA ASP A 43 -0.34 -9.04 18.54
C ASP A 43 0.72 -9.44 17.52
N TYR A 44 0.24 -9.61 16.28
CA TYR A 44 1.04 -9.54 15.07
C TYR A 44 0.80 -8.22 14.36
N ILE A 45 1.72 -7.90 13.45
CA ILE A 45 1.78 -6.64 12.74
C ILE A 45 2.11 -6.89 11.27
N GLY A 46 1.83 -5.88 10.45
CA GLY A 46 2.17 -5.90 9.04
C GLY A 46 2.20 -4.51 8.45
N VAL A 47 2.82 -4.41 7.28
CA VAL A 47 2.87 -3.17 6.50
C VAL A 47 2.33 -3.43 5.11
N ASP A 48 1.46 -2.53 4.64
CA ASP A 48 1.11 -2.41 3.23
C ASP A 48 1.53 -1.03 2.73
N SER A 49 2.73 -0.98 2.13
CA SER A 49 3.33 0.29 1.71
C SER A 49 2.61 0.94 0.54
N THR A 50 1.85 0.16 -0.25
CA THR A 50 1.04 0.67 -1.35
C THR A 50 -0.18 1.45 -0.85
N LEU A 51 -0.73 0.98 0.27
CA LEU A 51 -1.83 1.64 0.98
C LEU A 51 -1.33 2.72 1.95
N GLY A 52 -0.03 2.79 2.22
CA GLY A 52 0.52 3.65 3.27
C GLY A 52 0.00 3.23 4.64
N LEU A 53 -0.19 1.92 4.83
CA LEU A 53 -0.90 1.32 5.95
C LEU A 53 0.07 0.50 6.79
N VAL A 54 0.07 0.75 8.10
CA VAL A 54 0.59 -0.19 9.10
C VAL A 54 -0.60 -0.78 9.84
N TYR A 55 -0.53 -2.04 10.22
CA TYR A 55 -1.67 -2.72 10.84
C TYR A 55 -1.25 -3.73 11.90
N THR A 56 -2.16 -3.96 12.84
CA THR A 56 -2.03 -4.92 13.94
C THR A 56 -3.21 -5.90 13.86
N TYR A 57 -2.97 -7.19 14.11
CA TYR A 57 -3.96 -8.26 14.07
C TYR A 57 -3.57 -9.40 15.01
N ASN A 58 -4.54 -10.14 15.55
CA ASN A 58 -4.22 -11.19 16.52
C ASN A 58 -3.51 -12.39 15.87
N LYS A 59 -2.66 -13.00 16.69
CA LYS A 59 -2.06 -14.32 16.45
C LYS A 59 -3.08 -15.45 16.50
N ASN A 60 -4.07 -15.34 17.39
CA ASN A 60 -5.06 -16.38 17.66
C ASN A 60 -6.40 -16.08 16.96
N GLU A 61 -7.24 -17.11 16.77
CA GLU A 61 -8.59 -16.96 16.17
C GLU A 61 -9.66 -16.51 17.17
N GLU A 62 -9.31 -16.40 18.43
CA GLU A 62 -10.17 -15.96 19.51
C GLU A 62 -9.40 -14.96 20.36
N ASP A 63 -9.95 -13.76 20.51
CA ASP A 63 -9.47 -12.75 21.44
C ASP A 63 -10.45 -12.59 22.60
N TYR A 64 -9.93 -12.33 23.80
CA TYR A 64 -10.75 -12.22 25.00
C TYR A 64 -11.74 -11.05 24.95
N PHE A 65 -11.35 -9.93 24.34
CA PHE A 65 -12.14 -8.71 24.29
C PHE A 65 -13.00 -8.62 23.03
N TYR A 66 -12.50 -9.12 21.90
CA TYR A 66 -13.13 -8.95 20.58
C TYR A 66 -13.83 -10.20 20.06
N GLY A 67 -13.62 -11.36 20.70
CA GLY A 67 -14.24 -12.64 20.38
C GLY A 67 -13.61 -13.33 19.17
N SER A 68 -14.41 -14.13 18.47
CA SER A 68 -13.97 -14.90 17.30
C SER A 68 -14.83 -14.57 16.06
N PRO A 69 -14.23 -14.19 14.92
CA PRO A 69 -12.81 -13.87 14.76
C PRO A 69 -12.49 -12.46 15.27
N PRO A 70 -11.26 -12.22 15.76
CA PRO A 70 -10.81 -10.88 16.11
C PRO A 70 -10.70 -9.97 14.87
N PRO A 71 -10.87 -8.65 15.04
CA PRO A 71 -10.65 -7.68 13.97
C PRO A 71 -9.16 -7.53 13.62
N ALA A 72 -8.85 -6.62 12.71
CA ALA A 72 -7.55 -6.00 12.52
C ALA A 72 -7.71 -4.48 12.62
N VAL A 73 -6.67 -3.77 13.03
CA VAL A 73 -6.65 -2.31 13.20
C VAL A 73 -5.55 -1.75 12.33
N GLY A 74 -5.84 -0.64 11.67
CA GLY A 74 -4.95 0.00 10.71
C GLY A 74 -4.73 1.46 11.03
N HIS A 75 -3.49 1.92 10.81
CA HIS A 75 -3.12 3.32 10.76
C HIS A 75 -2.57 3.63 9.38
N MET A 76 -3.22 4.54 8.68
CA MET A 76 -2.94 4.82 7.28
C MET A 76 -2.55 6.27 7.08
N LEU A 77 -1.41 6.50 6.43
CA LEU A 77 -1.04 7.82 5.92
C LEU A 77 -1.85 8.12 4.67
N LEU A 78 -2.89 8.94 4.84
CA LEU A 78 -3.72 9.41 3.74
C LEU A 78 -3.02 10.51 2.96
N GLN A 79 -2.49 11.50 3.67
CA GLN A 79 -1.82 12.67 3.10
C GLN A 79 -0.54 12.93 3.89
N GLY A 80 0.61 12.86 3.23
CA GLY A 80 1.89 13.23 3.83
C GLY A 80 2.29 14.69 3.55
N PRO A 81 3.47 15.10 4.04
CA PRO A 81 4.02 16.43 3.84
C PRO A 81 4.02 16.86 2.37
N ILE A 82 3.75 18.13 2.10
CA ILE A 82 3.81 18.70 0.75
C ILE A 82 5.25 19.11 0.43
N VAL A 83 5.73 18.69 -0.74
CA VAL A 83 7.05 19.08 -1.27
C VAL A 83 6.94 19.53 -2.71
N GLU A 84 7.85 20.41 -3.12
CA GLU A 84 7.97 20.81 -4.53
C GLU A 84 8.20 19.58 -5.42
N SER A 85 7.62 19.61 -6.62
CA SER A 85 7.76 18.58 -7.63
C SER A 85 7.65 19.16 -9.04
N ILE A 86 7.58 18.28 -10.04
CA ILE A 86 7.35 18.69 -11.43
C ILE A 86 5.95 19.29 -11.61
N LEU A 87 5.79 20.21 -12.57
CA LEU A 87 4.54 20.96 -12.79
C LEU A 87 3.30 20.10 -13.11
N THR A 88 3.49 18.85 -13.52
CA THR A 88 2.41 17.91 -13.79
C THR A 88 1.89 17.21 -12.54
N ASP A 89 2.65 17.25 -11.44
CA ASP A 89 2.21 16.70 -10.17
C ASP A 89 1.23 17.65 -9.48
N SER A 90 0.39 17.10 -8.61
CA SER A 90 -0.45 17.89 -7.73
C SER A 90 -0.48 17.29 -6.32
N ALA A 91 -0.46 18.16 -5.32
CA ALA A 91 -0.60 17.81 -3.91
C ALA A 91 -1.92 18.33 -3.38
N TYR A 92 -2.54 17.60 -2.46
CA TYR A 92 -3.63 18.11 -1.65
C TYR A 92 -3.05 18.72 -0.38
N TYR A 93 -3.40 19.97 -0.08
CA TYR A 93 -2.88 20.70 1.07
C TYR A 93 -3.85 21.82 1.47
N MET A 94 -4.17 21.90 2.76
CA MET A 94 -5.09 22.92 3.30
C MET A 94 -6.40 23.02 2.52
N ASP A 95 -6.96 21.84 2.25
CA ASP A 95 -8.22 21.64 1.55
C ASP A 95 -8.24 22.00 0.04
N GLU A 96 -7.08 22.26 -0.57
CA GLU A 96 -6.94 22.61 -1.99
C GLU A 96 -5.90 21.74 -2.73
N TRP A 97 -6.08 21.61 -4.06
CA TRP A 97 -5.07 20.99 -4.94
C TRP A 97 -4.07 22.03 -5.43
N ILE A 98 -2.78 21.75 -5.26
CA ILE A 98 -1.67 22.63 -5.64
C ILE A 98 -0.81 21.94 -6.70
N GLN A 99 -0.73 22.53 -7.89
CA GLN A 99 0.11 22.04 -8.99
C GLN A 99 1.59 22.34 -8.76
N GLY A 100 2.48 21.48 -9.27
CA GLY A 100 3.93 21.63 -9.08
C GLY A 100 4.41 21.14 -7.72
N TYR A 101 3.55 20.43 -6.98
CA TYR A 101 3.84 19.85 -5.69
C TYR A 101 3.34 18.41 -5.66
N LYS A 102 3.85 17.63 -4.71
CA LYS A 102 3.29 16.31 -4.36
C LYS A 102 3.24 16.14 -2.85
N ASN A 103 2.28 15.37 -2.36
CA ASN A 103 2.36 14.85 -0.99
C ASN A 103 3.34 13.68 -0.96
N LEU A 104 4.26 13.69 0.01
CA LEU A 104 5.11 12.55 0.27
C LEU A 104 4.27 11.35 0.72
N LYS A 105 4.62 10.17 0.20
CA LYS A 105 4.04 8.89 0.65
C LYS A 105 4.73 8.42 1.93
N MET A 106 4.28 7.30 2.47
CA MET A 106 5.01 6.61 3.54
C MET A 106 6.35 6.14 2.97
N THR A 107 7.45 6.50 3.63
CA THR A 107 8.82 6.23 3.15
C THR A 107 9.54 5.16 3.97
N SER A 108 9.09 4.94 5.20
CA SER A 108 9.47 3.80 6.02
C SER A 108 8.34 3.41 6.97
N ALA A 109 8.35 2.14 7.40
CA ALA A 109 7.48 1.64 8.45
C ALA A 109 8.25 0.58 9.24
N ILE A 110 8.74 1.00 10.41
CA ILE A 110 9.51 0.13 11.30
C ILE A 110 8.65 -0.31 12.45
N ASN A 111 8.80 -1.58 12.78
CA ASN A 111 8.04 -2.25 13.78
C ASN A 111 8.94 -2.64 14.93
N LEU A 112 8.51 -2.28 16.13
CA LEU A 112 9.27 -2.53 17.35
C LEU A 112 8.48 -3.47 18.24
N LEU A 113 9.22 -4.16 19.10
CA LEU A 113 8.62 -4.99 20.12
C LEU A 113 9.15 -4.58 21.48
N LYS A 114 8.26 -4.57 22.47
CA LYS A 114 8.62 -4.16 23.82
C LYS A 114 9.66 -5.08 24.43
N ASN A 115 10.75 -4.48 24.88
CA ASN A 115 11.94 -5.16 25.36
C ASN A 115 11.65 -6.17 26.50
N TYR A 116 10.57 -5.95 27.28
CA TYR A 116 10.20 -6.83 28.39
C TYR A 116 9.89 -8.27 27.95
N PHE A 117 9.24 -8.46 26.81
CA PHE A 117 8.86 -9.78 26.33
C PHE A 117 9.99 -10.46 25.53
N HIS A 118 10.87 -9.69 24.89
CA HIS A 118 11.96 -10.20 24.05
C HIS A 118 13.26 -9.41 24.23
N PRO A 119 14.02 -9.67 25.31
CA PRO A 119 15.20 -8.86 25.68
C PRO A 119 16.35 -8.89 24.67
N ASP A 120 16.40 -9.92 23.83
CA ASP A 120 17.45 -10.10 22.81
C ASP A 120 17.03 -9.57 21.43
N TYR A 121 15.81 -9.05 21.28
CA TYR A 121 15.33 -8.55 20.00
C TYR A 121 15.92 -7.16 19.70
N ILE A 122 16.55 -7.05 18.52
CA ILE A 122 17.34 -5.88 18.13
C ILE A 122 16.50 -4.62 17.86
N LEU A 123 15.20 -4.76 17.62
CA LEU A 123 14.28 -3.67 17.33
C LEU A 123 13.30 -3.52 18.50
N ASN A 124 13.75 -2.81 19.52
CA ASN A 124 13.01 -2.52 20.74
C ASN A 124 12.83 -1.01 20.97
N ASP A 125 12.16 -0.64 22.07
CA ASP A 125 11.89 0.75 22.40
C ASP A 125 13.18 1.59 22.47
N PRO A 126 13.27 2.70 21.71
CA PRO A 126 14.39 3.62 21.82
C PRO A 126 14.54 4.19 23.23
N GLN A 127 15.78 4.53 23.58
CA GLN A 127 16.11 5.12 24.86
C GLN A 127 15.42 6.47 25.02
N GLN A 128 14.83 6.72 26.19
CA GLN A 128 14.15 7.99 26.47
C GLN A 128 15.03 8.91 27.32
N GLY A 129 14.97 10.21 27.02
CA GLY A 129 15.63 11.25 27.82
C GLY A 129 17.14 11.37 27.63
N VAL A 130 17.72 10.71 26.62
CA VAL A 130 19.15 10.75 26.28
C VAL A 130 19.34 11.02 24.78
N TYR A 131 20.50 11.55 24.39
CA TYR A 131 20.78 11.94 23.01
C TYR A 131 20.83 10.75 22.05
N GLU A 132 21.35 9.61 22.52
CA GLU A 132 21.43 8.36 21.78
C GLU A 132 20.04 7.91 21.31
N GLY A 133 19.02 8.07 22.16
CA GLY A 133 17.62 7.79 21.83
C GLY A 133 17.08 8.65 20.69
N THR A 134 17.49 9.91 20.61
CA THR A 134 17.12 10.78 19.47
C THR A 134 17.69 10.25 18.16
N LEU A 135 18.93 9.73 18.17
CA LEU A 135 19.53 9.10 16.99
C LEU A 135 18.81 7.80 16.62
N GLU A 136 18.49 6.96 17.60
CA GLU A 136 17.72 5.74 17.40
C GLU A 136 16.38 6.04 16.69
N PHE A 137 15.58 6.99 17.20
CA PHE A 137 14.34 7.41 16.54
C PHE A 137 14.56 7.92 15.11
N TYR A 138 15.59 8.73 14.90
CA TYR A 138 15.91 9.27 13.58
C TYR A 138 16.29 8.14 12.59
N TYR A 139 17.07 7.16 13.01
CA TYR A 139 17.38 5.99 12.18
C TYR A 139 16.14 5.16 11.87
N LEU A 140 15.27 4.92 12.85
CA LEU A 140 14.02 4.21 12.62
C LEU A 140 13.13 4.94 11.58
N MET A 141 13.06 6.27 11.64
CA MET A 141 12.33 7.07 10.64
C MET A 141 12.91 6.94 9.22
N GLN A 142 14.21 6.62 9.10
CA GLN A 142 14.88 6.34 7.82
C GLN A 142 14.70 4.90 7.33
N GLY A 143 14.00 4.04 8.07
CA GLY A 143 13.86 2.62 7.74
C GLY A 143 15.06 1.77 8.18
N LYS A 144 15.84 2.24 9.17
CA LYS A 144 17.04 1.56 9.67
C LYS A 144 16.80 1.02 11.07
N ASP A 145 17.71 0.18 11.54
CA ASP A 145 17.69 -0.29 12.93
C ASP A 145 18.21 0.78 13.91
N LEU A 146 18.18 0.46 15.21
CA LEU A 146 18.62 1.34 16.29
C LEU A 146 20.10 1.78 16.18
N LEU A 147 20.91 1.09 15.37
CA LEU A 147 22.32 1.41 15.13
C LEU A 147 22.57 2.06 13.76
N GLY A 148 21.50 2.42 13.04
CA GLY A 148 21.59 3.03 11.71
C GLY A 148 21.96 2.06 10.58
N ARG A 149 21.80 0.75 10.80
CA ARG A 149 22.06 -0.29 9.80
C ARG A 149 20.79 -0.60 9.02
N ASP A 150 20.94 -1.06 7.79
CA ASP A 150 19.80 -1.49 6.99
C ASP A 150 19.13 -2.72 7.63
N ILE A 151 17.79 -2.69 7.68
CA ILE A 151 16.98 -3.84 8.02
C ILE A 151 16.87 -4.72 6.78
N LEU A 152 17.00 -6.04 6.96
CA LEU A 152 16.99 -6.99 5.85
C LEU A 152 15.71 -7.82 5.89
N ASP A 153 15.10 -8.02 4.73
CA ASP A 153 14.07 -9.03 4.53
C ASP A 153 14.68 -10.42 4.80
N PRO A 154 14.13 -11.21 5.74
CA PRO A 154 14.69 -12.50 6.12
C PRO A 154 14.59 -13.57 5.02
N ILE A 155 13.73 -13.37 4.01
CA ILE A 155 13.54 -14.29 2.89
C ILE A 155 14.51 -13.96 1.76
N THR A 156 14.62 -12.67 1.40
CA THR A 156 15.40 -12.23 0.24
C THR A 156 16.82 -11.77 0.59
N GLY A 157 17.07 -11.41 1.84
CA GLY A 157 18.31 -10.79 2.32
C GLY A 157 18.51 -9.35 1.84
N ALA A 158 17.51 -8.76 1.16
CA ALA A 158 17.60 -7.41 0.62
C ALA A 158 17.28 -6.36 1.71
N PRO A 159 17.91 -5.17 1.64
CA PRO A 159 17.52 -4.03 2.45
C PRO A 159 16.05 -3.64 2.22
N VAL A 160 15.34 -3.33 3.31
CA VAL A 160 13.93 -2.95 3.29
C VAL A 160 13.67 -1.79 4.24
N ASN A 161 12.86 -0.83 3.79
CA ASN A 161 12.37 0.27 4.63
C ASN A 161 11.00 -0.03 5.25
N PHE A 162 10.37 -1.12 4.82
CA PHE A 162 9.05 -1.56 5.27
C PHE A 162 9.18 -2.98 5.79
N MET A 163 9.01 -3.15 7.09
CA MET A 163 9.05 -4.48 7.69
C MET A 163 7.77 -5.25 7.38
N VAL A 164 7.85 -6.58 7.34
CA VAL A 164 6.69 -7.48 7.23
C VAL A 164 5.67 -7.08 6.12
N PRO A 165 6.11 -6.88 4.85
CA PRO A 165 5.25 -6.44 3.75
C PRO A 165 4.38 -7.54 3.14
N GLY A 166 4.47 -8.78 3.65
CA GLY A 166 3.77 -9.94 3.14
C GLY A 166 2.27 -9.94 3.41
N ASP A 167 1.62 -10.98 2.89
CA ASP A 167 0.17 -11.19 3.01
C ASP A 167 -0.09 -12.44 3.87
N PRO A 168 -0.56 -12.27 5.12
CA PRO A 168 -0.76 -13.40 6.03
C PRO A 168 -1.93 -14.30 5.63
N GLU A 169 -2.96 -13.77 4.94
CA GLU A 169 -4.10 -14.55 4.46
C GLU A 169 -3.69 -15.44 3.28
N LYS A 170 -2.96 -14.87 2.32
CA LYS A 170 -2.44 -15.64 1.17
C LYS A 170 -1.25 -16.52 1.55
N GLY A 171 -0.63 -16.28 2.70
CA GLY A 171 0.57 -16.99 3.14
C GLY A 171 1.79 -16.72 2.26
N SER A 172 1.91 -15.50 1.73
CA SER A 172 2.94 -15.14 0.74
C SER A 172 3.81 -13.98 1.20
N GLY A 173 5.11 -14.06 0.88
CA GLY A 173 6.09 -13.03 1.26
C GLY A 173 6.48 -13.09 2.74
N TRP A 174 7.08 -12.01 3.24
CA TRP A 174 7.51 -11.88 4.63
C TRP A 174 6.38 -11.32 5.49
N TYR A 175 5.77 -12.18 6.32
CA TYR A 175 4.73 -11.82 7.28
C TYR A 175 4.98 -12.55 8.61
N GLU A 176 4.39 -12.06 9.70
CA GLU A 176 4.58 -12.62 11.05
C GLU A 176 4.10 -14.08 11.20
N GLY A 177 4.71 -14.81 12.14
CA GLY A 177 4.36 -16.21 12.43
C GLY A 177 4.86 -17.18 11.36
N GLU A 178 3.95 -17.77 10.58
CA GLU A 178 4.29 -18.81 9.59
C GLU A 178 5.20 -18.28 8.46
N GLY A 179 5.08 -17.00 8.11
CA GLY A 179 5.91 -16.33 7.12
C GLY A 179 7.27 -15.86 7.65
N TRP A 180 7.49 -15.99 8.96
CA TRP A 180 8.74 -15.65 9.63
C TRP A 180 8.98 -16.53 10.87
N PRO A 181 9.28 -17.83 10.68
CA PRO A 181 9.38 -18.78 11.79
C PRO A 181 10.46 -18.44 12.83
N GLU A 182 11.55 -17.80 12.40
CA GLU A 182 12.65 -17.32 13.25
C GLU A 182 12.46 -15.86 13.72
N GLY A 183 11.28 -15.29 13.46
CA GLY A 183 10.91 -13.96 13.90
C GLY A 183 10.66 -13.89 15.41
N PRO A 184 10.41 -12.69 15.95
CA PRO A 184 10.20 -12.53 17.38
C PRO A 184 8.92 -13.22 17.87
N GLY A 185 7.96 -13.55 16.99
CA GLY A 185 6.65 -14.07 17.39
C GLY A 185 5.76 -12.96 17.95
N ALA A 186 4.51 -13.28 18.32
CA ALA A 186 3.56 -12.27 18.79
C ALA A 186 3.97 -11.65 20.13
N GLY A 187 3.54 -10.42 20.37
CA GLY A 187 3.83 -9.70 21.60
C GLY A 187 3.51 -8.23 21.48
N ASP A 188 3.83 -7.47 22.54
CA ASP A 188 3.48 -6.05 22.67
C ASP A 188 4.21 -5.24 21.56
N ARG A 189 3.47 -4.78 20.54
CA ARG A 189 4.03 -4.21 19.29
C ARG A 189 3.89 -2.69 19.22
N ARG A 190 4.86 -2.03 18.60
CA ARG A 190 4.73 -0.64 18.16
C ARG A 190 4.95 -0.49 16.66
N ASN A 191 4.08 0.27 15.99
CA ASN A 191 4.29 0.68 14.62
C ASN A 191 4.83 2.12 14.58
N LEU A 192 5.89 2.33 13.81
CA LEU A 192 6.45 3.64 13.49
C LEU A 192 6.28 3.90 11.99
N LEU A 193 5.18 4.53 11.60
CA LEU A 193 4.89 4.94 10.23
C LEU A 193 5.58 6.27 9.95
N SER A 194 6.51 6.36 8.99
CA SER A 194 7.22 7.62 8.70
C SER A 194 7.09 8.09 7.26
N SER A 195 7.17 9.41 7.07
CA SER A 195 7.20 10.08 5.77
C SER A 195 8.26 11.19 5.78
N GLY A 196 9.10 11.21 4.75
CA GLY A 196 10.26 12.09 4.64
C GLY A 196 11.39 11.44 3.83
N PRO A 197 12.51 12.11 3.65
CA PRO A 197 12.79 13.44 4.21
C PRO A 197 12.18 14.57 3.38
N PHE A 198 12.08 15.74 4.00
CA PHE A 198 11.89 17.02 3.33
C PHE A 198 12.59 18.14 4.08
N ASP A 199 12.86 19.26 3.39
CA ASP A 199 13.40 20.45 4.03
C ASP A 199 12.26 21.30 4.59
N PHE A 200 12.36 21.68 5.86
CA PHE A 200 11.32 22.40 6.58
C PHE A 200 11.78 23.80 6.97
N ALA A 201 11.47 24.77 6.12
CA ALA A 201 11.94 26.15 6.27
C ALA A 201 11.30 26.88 7.48
N PRO A 202 11.91 27.96 8.01
CA PRO A 202 11.31 28.78 9.04
C PRO A 202 9.93 29.28 8.63
N GLN A 203 8.96 29.18 9.54
CA GLN A 203 7.54 29.52 9.34
C GLN A 203 6.81 28.72 8.26
N ASP A 204 7.47 27.73 7.66
CA ASP A 204 6.79 26.79 6.77
C ASP A 204 5.78 25.95 7.55
N THR A 205 4.76 25.47 6.85
CA THR A 205 3.66 24.70 7.41
C THR A 205 3.42 23.45 6.59
N GLN A 206 3.17 22.35 7.29
CA GLN A 206 2.90 21.04 6.71
C GLN A 206 1.57 20.51 7.25
N GLU A 207 0.81 19.83 6.40
CA GLU A 207 -0.44 19.18 6.76
C GLU A 207 -0.33 17.68 6.50
N VAL A 208 -0.52 16.89 7.55
CA VAL A 208 -0.45 15.43 7.50
C VAL A 208 -1.77 14.85 7.98
N VAL A 209 -2.31 13.86 7.26
CA VAL A 209 -3.56 13.19 7.62
C VAL A 209 -3.33 11.70 7.80
N ILE A 210 -3.72 11.21 8.98
CA ILE A 210 -3.75 9.79 9.34
C ILE A 210 -5.20 9.34 9.47
N ALA A 211 -5.55 8.20 8.87
CA ALA A 211 -6.78 7.49 9.18
C ALA A 211 -6.49 6.30 10.09
N ILE A 212 -7.37 6.11 11.09
CA ILE A 212 -7.35 4.98 12.00
C ILE A 212 -8.69 4.28 11.89
N PHE A 213 -8.67 2.98 11.64
CA PHE A 213 -9.88 2.22 11.40
C PHE A 213 -9.65 0.75 11.70
N MET A 214 -10.76 0.01 11.82
CA MET A 214 -10.75 -1.41 12.06
C MET A 214 -11.60 -2.12 11.02
N ALA A 215 -11.29 -3.38 10.78
CA ALA A 215 -12.14 -4.26 9.98
C ALA A 215 -12.13 -5.66 10.57
N ARG A 216 -13.21 -6.40 10.36
CA ARG A 216 -13.35 -7.78 10.81
C ARG A 216 -13.76 -8.67 9.64
N GLY A 217 -12.99 -9.73 9.44
CA GLY A 217 -13.22 -10.74 8.42
C GLY A 217 -13.89 -12.00 8.96
N THR A 218 -13.74 -13.09 8.21
CA THR A 218 -14.23 -14.44 8.56
C THR A 218 -13.28 -15.20 9.48
N ASP A 219 -12.01 -14.81 9.53
CA ASP A 219 -10.95 -15.29 10.41
C ASP A 219 -9.94 -14.16 10.66
N ARG A 220 -8.99 -14.36 11.58
CA ARG A 220 -8.03 -13.29 11.95
C ARG A 220 -7.16 -12.80 10.77
N LYS A 221 -6.88 -13.66 9.79
CA LYS A 221 -6.07 -13.32 8.61
C LYS A 221 -6.93 -12.61 7.57
N ASN A 222 -8.16 -13.07 7.35
CA ASN A 222 -9.14 -12.39 6.51
C ASN A 222 -9.50 -11.00 7.06
N SER A 223 -9.47 -10.77 8.39
CA SER A 223 -9.59 -9.43 8.97
C SER A 223 -8.55 -8.44 8.41
N VAL A 224 -7.33 -8.89 8.11
CA VAL A 224 -6.31 -8.06 7.44
C VAL A 224 -6.73 -7.71 6.01
N THR A 225 -7.32 -8.66 5.27
CA THR A 225 -7.81 -8.41 3.92
C THR A 225 -8.98 -7.44 3.90
N GLU A 226 -9.94 -7.58 4.82
CA GLU A 226 -11.04 -6.63 4.96
C GLU A 226 -10.55 -5.25 5.40
N LEU A 227 -9.48 -5.18 6.21
CA LEU A 227 -8.83 -3.93 6.56
C LEU A 227 -8.24 -3.25 5.33
N LYS A 228 -7.53 -3.99 4.48
CA LYS A 228 -6.98 -3.45 3.22
C LYS A 228 -8.07 -2.99 2.26
N ASN A 229 -9.18 -3.74 2.14
CA ASN A 229 -10.34 -3.32 1.35
C ASN A 229 -10.95 -2.02 1.88
N THR A 230 -11.05 -1.88 3.21
CA THR A 230 -11.53 -0.66 3.86
C THR A 230 -10.59 0.51 3.62
N ALA A 231 -9.27 0.30 3.66
CA ALA A 231 -8.27 1.33 3.37
C ALA A 231 -8.44 1.95 1.97
N VAL A 232 -8.73 1.11 0.96
CA VAL A 232 -9.02 1.58 -0.41
C VAL A 232 -10.24 2.50 -0.42
N LYS A 233 -11.33 2.11 0.23
CA LYS A 233 -12.55 2.92 0.33
C LYS A 233 -12.32 4.24 1.06
N ILE A 234 -11.51 4.23 2.12
CA ILE A 234 -11.13 5.45 2.86
C ILE A 234 -10.35 6.39 1.96
N ARG A 235 -9.40 5.87 1.18
CA ARG A 235 -8.64 6.67 0.20
C ARG A 235 -9.56 7.28 -0.85
N GLU A 236 -10.45 6.46 -1.43
CA GLU A 236 -11.44 6.90 -2.41
C GLU A 236 -12.39 7.95 -1.85
N PHE A 237 -12.82 7.80 -0.60
CA PHE A 237 -13.65 8.80 0.07
C PHE A 237 -12.89 10.11 0.28
N TYR A 238 -11.71 10.04 0.92
CA TYR A 238 -10.92 11.21 1.29
C TYR A 238 -10.56 12.07 0.08
N TYR A 239 -10.11 11.44 -1.00
CA TYR A 239 -9.77 12.17 -2.20
C TYR A 239 -10.99 12.42 -3.10
N GLY A 240 -11.93 11.49 -3.20
CA GLY A 240 -13.09 11.57 -4.09
C GLY A 240 -14.07 12.70 -3.75
N GLU A 241 -14.18 13.12 -2.49
CA GLU A 241 -14.95 14.32 -2.12
C GLU A 241 -14.24 15.64 -2.51
N HIS A 242 -12.96 15.59 -2.85
CA HIS A 242 -12.11 16.75 -3.14
C HIS A 242 -11.52 16.77 -4.56
N ILE A 243 -11.77 15.74 -5.38
CA ILE A 243 -11.30 15.67 -6.78
C ILE A 243 -12.37 16.22 -7.73
N THR A 244 -12.15 17.41 -8.29
CA THR A 244 -12.85 17.85 -9.52
C THR A 244 -12.01 17.69 -10.78
N ASN A 245 -10.73 17.35 -10.66
CA ASN A 245 -9.82 16.99 -11.75
C ASN A 245 -8.53 16.41 -11.16
N LEU A 246 -8.18 15.17 -11.51
CA LEU A 246 -6.82 14.66 -11.29
C LEU A 246 -6.35 13.88 -12.51
N SER A 247 -5.06 14.08 -12.82
CA SER A 247 -4.23 13.17 -13.59
C SER A 247 -4.18 11.79 -12.91
N GLU A 248 -4.14 10.74 -13.73
CA GLU A 248 -4.24 9.32 -13.33
C GLU A 248 -3.15 8.83 -12.36
N ASP A 249 -2.19 9.66 -11.94
CA ASP A 249 -1.02 9.27 -11.17
C ASP A 249 -1.28 9.02 -9.66
N LEU A 250 -2.39 9.53 -9.11
CA LEU A 250 -2.80 9.28 -7.72
C LEU A 250 -3.65 8.01 -7.54
N ILE A 251 -4.08 7.40 -8.65
CA ILE A 251 -4.83 6.13 -8.69
C ILE A 251 -4.13 5.20 -9.66
N SER A 252 -2.87 4.83 -9.36
CA SER A 252 -2.25 3.68 -10.02
C SER A 252 -2.85 2.41 -9.41
N PRO A 253 -3.48 1.51 -10.18
CA PRO A 253 -3.99 0.27 -9.61
C PRO A 253 -2.81 -0.59 -9.13
N ASP A 254 -2.75 -0.84 -7.81
CA ASP A 254 -1.70 -1.64 -7.16
C ASP A 254 -1.91 -3.17 -7.34
N VAL A 255 -2.84 -3.56 -8.21
CA VAL A 255 -3.15 -4.96 -8.55
C VAL A 255 -3.00 -5.19 -10.05
N PHE A 256 -2.61 -6.40 -10.42
CA PHE A 256 -2.74 -6.84 -11.81
C PHE A 256 -4.22 -6.82 -12.20
N GLU A 257 -4.54 -6.07 -13.24
CA GLU A 257 -5.90 -5.97 -13.73
C GLU A 257 -5.91 -6.09 -15.25
N LEU A 258 -6.69 -7.01 -15.79
CA LEU A 258 -7.18 -6.96 -17.16
C LEU A 258 -8.59 -6.38 -17.11
N LYS A 259 -8.84 -5.24 -17.77
CA LYS A 259 -10.17 -4.63 -17.81
C LYS A 259 -11.04 -5.26 -18.88
N GLN A 260 -12.35 -5.05 -18.75
CA GLN A 260 -13.28 -5.40 -19.82
C GLN A 260 -12.99 -4.52 -21.05
N ASN A 261 -12.81 -5.14 -22.22
CA ASN A 261 -12.63 -4.43 -23.48
C ASN A 261 -13.81 -3.46 -23.72
N TYR A 262 -13.52 -2.27 -24.25
CA TYR A 262 -14.54 -1.28 -24.57
C TYR A 262 -14.35 -0.74 -26.00
N PRO A 263 -15.43 -0.67 -26.81
CA PRO A 263 -16.78 -1.17 -26.52
C PRO A 263 -16.84 -2.71 -26.40
N ASN A 264 -17.86 -3.25 -25.73
CA ASN A 264 -18.20 -4.68 -25.78
C ASN A 264 -19.72 -4.85 -25.67
N PRO A 265 -20.43 -5.35 -26.71
CA PRO A 265 -19.88 -5.84 -27.97
C PRO A 265 -19.22 -4.76 -28.85
N PHE A 266 -18.31 -5.14 -29.75
CA PHE A 266 -17.53 -4.21 -30.58
C PHE A 266 -17.64 -4.50 -32.08
N ASN A 267 -17.34 -3.49 -32.92
CA ASN A 267 -17.35 -3.61 -34.39
C ASN A 267 -16.45 -2.55 -35.07
N PRO A 268 -15.42 -2.95 -35.86
CA PRO A 268 -14.58 -4.14 -35.68
C PRO A 268 -13.46 -3.88 -34.66
N THR A 269 -13.40 -2.68 -34.06
CA THR A 269 -12.33 -2.25 -33.17
C THR A 269 -12.80 -2.14 -31.72
N THR A 270 -11.89 -2.49 -30.80
CA THR A 270 -12.06 -2.32 -29.36
C THR A 270 -10.73 -1.93 -28.73
N THR A 271 -10.77 -1.29 -27.58
CA THR A 271 -9.60 -1.09 -26.73
C THR A 271 -9.62 -2.09 -25.59
N ILE A 272 -8.48 -2.71 -25.31
CA ILE A 272 -8.24 -3.56 -24.15
C ILE A 272 -7.25 -2.82 -23.25
N GLU A 273 -7.62 -2.62 -21.99
CA GLU A 273 -6.76 -1.98 -21.01
C GLU A 273 -6.31 -3.00 -19.97
N TYR A 274 -5.06 -2.91 -19.54
CA TYR A 274 -4.55 -3.70 -18.43
C TYR A 274 -3.47 -2.97 -17.63
N THR A 275 -3.25 -3.43 -16.41
CA THR A 275 -2.31 -2.83 -15.45
C THR A 275 -1.28 -3.85 -15.00
N ILE A 276 -0.01 -3.42 -15.01
CA ILE A 276 1.11 -4.09 -14.35
C ILE A 276 1.42 -3.28 -13.09
N PRO A 277 1.19 -3.81 -11.88
CA PRO A 277 1.29 -3.04 -10.65
C PRO A 277 2.74 -2.76 -10.27
N GLN A 278 2.97 -1.69 -9.51
CA GLN A 278 4.31 -1.28 -9.04
C GLN A 278 4.92 -2.28 -8.03
N ILE A 279 4.10 -3.16 -7.43
CA ILE A 279 4.49 -4.19 -6.45
C ILE A 279 5.48 -5.23 -6.99
N VAL A 280 5.76 -5.25 -8.29
CA VAL A 280 6.82 -6.09 -8.88
C VAL A 280 8.22 -5.46 -8.72
N ASN A 281 8.41 -4.56 -7.75
CA ASN A 281 9.69 -3.90 -7.41
C ASN A 281 10.36 -3.20 -8.61
N ASN A 282 9.60 -2.47 -9.43
CA ASN A 282 10.07 -1.87 -10.69
C ASN A 282 10.69 -2.85 -11.69
N GLN A 283 10.47 -4.16 -11.53
CA GLN A 283 10.97 -5.16 -12.48
C GLN A 283 10.06 -5.25 -13.69
N SER A 284 10.67 -5.26 -14.88
CA SER A 284 9.93 -5.50 -16.11
C SER A 284 9.54 -6.98 -16.23
N LEU A 285 8.27 -7.26 -16.55
CA LEU A 285 7.74 -8.62 -16.70
C LEU A 285 7.57 -9.01 -18.15
N SER A 286 7.70 -10.30 -18.46
CA SER A 286 7.26 -10.84 -19.75
C SER A 286 5.74 -10.86 -19.80
N VAL A 287 5.17 -10.09 -20.73
CA VAL A 287 3.73 -9.90 -20.91
C VAL A 287 3.28 -10.47 -22.24
N LYS A 288 2.22 -11.28 -22.19
CA LYS A 288 1.51 -11.80 -23.35
C LYS A 288 0.02 -11.51 -23.26
N LEU A 289 -0.52 -10.84 -24.26
CA LEU A 289 -1.96 -10.65 -24.43
C LEU A 289 -2.40 -11.36 -25.71
N ILE A 290 -3.18 -12.43 -25.58
CA ILE A 290 -3.56 -13.32 -26.67
C ILE A 290 -5.09 -13.42 -26.76
N ILE A 291 -5.61 -13.35 -27.99
CA ILE A 291 -7.00 -13.57 -28.34
C ILE A 291 -7.19 -15.03 -28.76
N TYR A 292 -8.20 -15.68 -28.19
CA TYR A 292 -8.61 -17.05 -28.49
C TYR A 292 -10.03 -17.08 -29.03
N ASP A 293 -10.31 -17.99 -29.96
CA ASP A 293 -11.69 -18.35 -30.29
C ASP A 293 -12.33 -19.24 -29.20
N ILE A 294 -13.62 -19.53 -29.34
CA ILE A 294 -14.37 -20.34 -28.36
C ILE A 294 -13.87 -21.80 -28.25
N LEU A 295 -13.07 -22.27 -29.21
CA LEU A 295 -12.45 -23.60 -29.19
C LEU A 295 -11.04 -23.56 -28.55
N GLY A 296 -10.60 -22.40 -28.06
CA GLY A 296 -9.29 -22.19 -27.45
C GLY A 296 -8.15 -22.07 -28.45
N ARG A 297 -8.43 -21.86 -29.75
CA ARG A 297 -7.38 -21.65 -30.75
C ARG A 297 -6.95 -20.19 -30.75
N GLU A 298 -5.65 -19.94 -30.80
CA GLU A 298 -5.09 -18.60 -30.91
C GLU A 298 -5.54 -17.93 -32.22
N ALA A 299 -6.27 -16.82 -32.08
CA ALA A 299 -6.78 -16.02 -33.18
C ALA A 299 -5.88 -14.81 -33.48
N ALA A 300 -5.27 -14.22 -32.44
CA ALA A 300 -4.32 -13.12 -32.57
C ALA A 300 -3.45 -12.98 -31.31
N THR A 301 -2.20 -12.53 -31.46
CA THR A 301 -1.35 -12.09 -30.34
C THR A 301 -1.20 -10.58 -30.42
N LEU A 302 -1.62 -9.89 -29.37
CA LEU A 302 -1.63 -8.42 -29.33
C LEU A 302 -0.40 -7.84 -28.64
N VAL A 303 0.11 -8.56 -27.62
CA VAL A 303 1.31 -8.18 -26.88
C VAL A 303 2.15 -9.44 -26.66
N ASN A 304 3.47 -9.33 -26.83
CA ASN A 304 4.44 -10.38 -26.52
C ASN A 304 5.82 -9.74 -26.32
N GLU A 305 5.96 -8.98 -25.25
CA GLU A 305 7.16 -8.20 -24.96
C GLU A 305 7.40 -8.09 -23.45
N THR A 306 8.51 -7.48 -23.06
CA THR A 306 8.80 -7.21 -21.65
C THR A 306 8.34 -5.79 -21.33
N GLN A 307 7.48 -5.62 -20.32
CA GLN A 307 6.89 -4.35 -19.95
C GLN A 307 7.17 -4.02 -18.49
N SER A 308 7.52 -2.76 -18.22
CA SER A 308 7.68 -2.24 -16.86
C SER A 308 6.31 -2.05 -16.18
N PRO A 309 6.27 -1.79 -14.87
CA PRO A 309 5.02 -1.42 -14.21
C PRO A 309 4.35 -0.19 -14.85
N GLY A 310 3.03 -0.24 -15.02
CA GLY A 310 2.26 0.81 -15.67
C GLY A 310 0.90 0.36 -16.19
N ASN A 311 0.14 1.33 -16.71
CA ASN A 311 -1.14 1.12 -17.37
C ASN A 311 -0.94 1.05 -18.89
N TYR A 312 -1.53 0.03 -19.52
CA TYR A 312 -1.36 -0.23 -20.94
C TYR A 312 -2.72 -0.24 -21.64
N LYS A 313 -2.76 0.36 -22.83
CA LYS A 313 -3.93 0.36 -23.71
C LYS A 313 -3.55 -0.24 -25.06
N VAL A 314 -4.28 -1.27 -25.46
CA VAL A 314 -4.04 -1.99 -26.72
C VAL A 314 -5.29 -1.89 -27.58
N ASN A 315 -5.13 -1.31 -28.76
CA ASN A 315 -6.20 -1.27 -29.76
C ASN A 315 -6.19 -2.57 -30.55
N PHE A 316 -7.35 -3.22 -30.61
CA PHE A 316 -7.54 -4.45 -31.35
C PHE A 316 -8.49 -4.20 -32.53
N ASP A 317 -8.02 -4.49 -33.75
CA ASP A 317 -8.83 -4.52 -34.97
C ASP A 317 -9.11 -5.98 -35.37
N ALA A 318 -10.36 -6.38 -35.23
CA ALA A 318 -10.84 -7.72 -35.55
C ALA A 318 -11.47 -7.84 -36.95
N SER A 319 -11.17 -6.93 -37.88
CA SER A 319 -11.75 -6.91 -39.23
C SER A 319 -11.58 -8.21 -40.03
N LYS A 320 -10.56 -9.00 -39.69
CA LYS A 320 -10.24 -10.32 -40.28
C LYS A 320 -10.89 -11.51 -39.56
N LEU A 321 -11.61 -11.28 -38.47
CA LEU A 321 -12.30 -12.31 -37.69
C LEU A 321 -13.81 -12.30 -38.00
N SER A 322 -14.46 -13.45 -37.75
CA SER A 322 -15.91 -13.60 -37.92
C SER A 322 -16.66 -13.13 -36.68
N SER A 323 -17.91 -12.67 -36.82
CA SER A 323 -18.75 -12.34 -35.66
C SER A 323 -18.89 -13.52 -34.71
N GLY A 324 -18.82 -13.28 -33.41
CA GLY A 324 -18.86 -14.35 -32.42
C GLY A 324 -18.26 -13.97 -31.08
N VAL A 325 -18.19 -14.97 -30.20
CA VAL A 325 -17.59 -14.86 -28.88
C VAL A 325 -16.12 -15.23 -28.95
N TYR A 326 -15.28 -14.39 -28.37
CA TYR A 326 -13.84 -14.60 -28.22
C TYR A 326 -13.44 -14.47 -26.76
N LEU A 327 -12.32 -15.09 -26.40
CA LEU A 327 -11.65 -14.89 -25.12
C LEU A 327 -10.35 -14.12 -25.35
N TYR A 328 -9.93 -13.33 -24.38
CA TYR A 328 -8.61 -12.71 -24.37
C TYR A 328 -7.95 -12.95 -23.02
N SER A 329 -6.69 -13.37 -23.06
CA SER A 329 -5.93 -13.74 -21.86
C SER A 329 -4.68 -12.90 -21.77
N LEU A 330 -4.48 -12.31 -20.60
CA LEU A 330 -3.25 -11.63 -20.20
C LEU A 330 -2.44 -12.57 -19.31
N LYS A 331 -1.20 -12.83 -19.70
CA LYS A 331 -0.19 -13.48 -18.88
C LYS A 331 0.95 -12.50 -18.60
N ALA A 332 1.26 -12.23 -17.33
CA ALA A 332 2.35 -11.37 -16.92
C ALA A 332 3.10 -12.02 -15.75
N GLY A 333 4.28 -12.58 -16.00
CA GLY A 333 4.95 -13.46 -15.02
C GLY A 333 4.06 -14.65 -14.63
N GLU A 334 3.78 -14.79 -13.33
CA GLU A 334 2.88 -15.81 -12.77
C GLU A 334 1.39 -15.41 -12.84
N PHE A 335 1.08 -14.14 -13.08
CA PHE A 335 -0.30 -13.68 -13.20
C PHE A 335 -0.93 -14.13 -14.52
N MET A 336 -2.17 -14.62 -14.44
CA MET A 336 -3.00 -14.93 -15.61
C MET A 336 -4.45 -14.54 -15.36
N GLN A 337 -5.02 -13.75 -16.27
CA GLN A 337 -6.44 -13.40 -16.24
C GLN A 337 -7.03 -13.49 -17.64
N THR A 338 -8.25 -14.02 -17.74
CA THR A 338 -8.96 -14.19 -19.01
C THR A 338 -10.33 -13.54 -18.95
N ARG A 339 -10.72 -12.85 -20.02
CA ARG A 339 -12.03 -12.23 -20.18
C ARG A 339 -12.66 -12.59 -21.51
N LYS A 340 -13.96 -12.35 -21.61
CA LYS A 340 -14.78 -12.61 -22.80
C LYS A 340 -15.08 -11.31 -23.52
N MET A 341 -15.05 -11.34 -24.86
CA MET A 341 -15.50 -10.24 -25.72
C MET A 341 -16.44 -10.77 -26.82
N ILE A 342 -17.28 -9.90 -27.35
CA ILE A 342 -18.27 -10.21 -28.38
C ILE A 342 -18.02 -9.30 -29.58
N LEU A 343 -17.63 -9.90 -30.70
CA LEU A 343 -17.49 -9.19 -31.98
C LEU A 343 -18.84 -9.22 -32.69
N LEU A 344 -19.40 -8.04 -32.94
CA LEU A 344 -20.54 -7.85 -33.83
C LEU A 344 -20.04 -7.35 -35.17
N ARG A 345 -20.66 -7.81 -36.24
CA ARG A 345 -20.46 -7.27 -37.57
C ARG A 345 -21.80 -7.03 -38.23
#